data_AF-A0A7X9IMB0-F1
#
_entry.id   AF-A0A7X9IMB0-F1
#
_cell.length_a   1.000
_cell.length_b   1.000
_cell.length_c   1.000
_cell.angle_alpha   90.00
_cell.angle_beta   90.00
_cell.angle_gamma   90.00
#
_symmetry.space_group_name_H-M   'P 1'
#
loop_
_entity.id
_entity.type
_entity.pdbx_description
1 polymer ?
#
loop_
_entity_poly.entity_id
_entity_poly.type
_entity_poly.pdbx_seq_one_letter_code
_entity_poly.pdbx_strand_id
1 'polypeptide(L)'
;MEKTVKNKNQSGRRQKFLAALVCVVLLLSAAGIVRPSHGLLAQPSDPAASALAEQTRPRQDQPWPPSPQADQQSLPSQQPPPQPKSPELPPWQWQSQPQSPSLQQHTPQQLKSEPSNQSEPCSSLQPVQAQSRKPQSAQPLQSSSESILPRETDAEKAARLKWWTDARFGLFIHFGLYALPARHEWVKNHERLTNEQYQKYFDHFNPDLFNPRQWARMAKAAGMKYAVITSKHHEGFCLWDSKYTDYKVTNTPFGRDLLKEFVEAFRAEGLKVGFYYSLLDWHHPDYTIDRVHPLRPDNEADYDRLNAGKDMNRYRQYMKDQVRELLTNYGEISIMWFDFSFPGKHGKGRDDWDSVGLLKLARSLQPNIIVDDRLDLQDVEGGWDFTTPEQVVVTKWPEYKGKKIPWETCQTFSGSWGYYRDEYTWKSPAQLIEL
;
A
#
# COMPACT_ATOMS: atom_id res chain seq x y z
N MET A 1 63.04 21.46 -38.46
CA MET A 1 63.93 20.81 -37.46
C MET A 1 63.04 20.13 -36.43
N GLU A 2 63.40 18.91 -36.02
CA GLU A 2 63.12 18.20 -34.74
C GLU A 2 61.77 18.42 -33.99
N LYS A 3 61.12 17.43 -33.37
CA LYS A 3 61.42 15.99 -33.15
C LYS A 3 60.11 15.23 -32.81
N THR A 4 60.19 13.91 -32.61
CA THR A 4 59.07 12.97 -32.70
C THR A 4 58.80 12.22 -31.37
N VAL A 5 57.63 11.58 -31.24
CA VAL A 5 57.28 10.40 -30.38
C VAL A 5 56.64 10.63 -28.99
N LYS A 6 55.41 10.07 -28.84
CA LYS A 6 54.79 9.19 -27.79
C LYS A 6 55.34 9.25 -26.33
N ASN A 7 54.60 8.93 -25.26
CA ASN A 7 53.56 7.89 -25.13
C ASN A 7 52.72 7.99 -23.81
N LYS A 8 51.68 7.14 -23.73
CA LYS A 8 50.83 6.76 -22.59
C LYS A 8 51.46 6.80 -21.18
N ASN A 9 50.71 7.31 -20.18
CA ASN A 9 50.21 6.52 -19.04
C ASN A 9 49.45 7.39 -18.01
N GLN A 10 48.18 7.06 -17.71
CA GLN A 10 47.58 7.06 -16.35
C GLN A 10 46.10 6.62 -16.39
N SER A 11 45.88 5.33 -16.63
CA SER A 11 44.61 4.66 -16.29
C SER A 11 44.86 3.81 -15.03
N GLY A 12 44.50 4.30 -13.84
CA GLY A 12 44.76 3.53 -12.62
C GLY A 12 44.53 4.26 -11.30
N ARG A 13 43.25 4.42 -10.91
CA ARG A 13 42.69 4.41 -9.53
C ARG A 13 41.45 5.31 -9.44
N ARG A 14 40.27 4.69 -9.46
CA ARG A 14 39.06 5.06 -8.70
C ARG A 14 38.01 3.96 -8.85
N GLN A 15 38.18 2.88 -8.08
CA GLN A 15 37.11 1.97 -7.70
C GLN A 15 36.94 2.09 -6.19
N LYS A 16 35.70 2.38 -5.75
CA LYS A 16 34.94 1.70 -4.66
C LYS A 16 33.84 2.62 -4.12
N PHE A 17 32.78 1.97 -3.59
CA PHE A 17 31.54 2.52 -3.01
C PHE A 17 30.55 3.14 -4.03
N LEU A 18 29.27 2.77 -4.05
CA LEU A 18 28.60 1.57 -3.49
C LEU A 18 27.38 1.24 -4.38
N ALA A 19 26.94 -0.03 -4.42
CA ALA A 19 25.92 -0.49 -5.37
C ALA A 19 24.48 -0.35 -4.84
N ALA A 20 23.54 -0.01 -5.73
CA ALA A 20 22.15 -0.39 -5.58
C ALA A 20 22.02 -1.88 -5.94
N LEU A 21 21.79 -2.72 -4.92
CA LEU A 21 21.84 -4.18 -5.06
C LEU A 21 20.46 -4.74 -5.46
N VAL A 22 20.28 -5.06 -6.74
CA VAL A 22 19.30 -6.08 -7.15
C VAL A 22 20.09 -7.32 -7.54
N CYS A 23 20.19 -8.28 -6.62
CA CYS A 23 20.83 -9.56 -6.89
C CYS A 23 19.90 -10.46 -7.72
N VAL A 24 20.13 -10.49 -9.03
CA VAL A 24 19.62 -11.55 -9.92
C VAL A 24 20.64 -12.70 -9.93
N VAL A 25 20.20 -13.93 -9.66
CA VAL A 25 21.02 -15.15 -9.80
C VAL A 25 20.36 -16.14 -10.77
N LEU A 26 21.17 -16.63 -11.73
CA LEU A 26 20.87 -17.52 -12.85
C LEU A 26 22.11 -18.42 -13.05
N LEU A 27 22.07 -19.71 -13.42
CA LEU A 27 21.01 -20.67 -13.80
C LEU A 27 21.36 -22.04 -13.14
N LEU A 28 20.50 -23.06 -13.09
CA LEU A 28 20.27 -24.04 -14.18
C LEU A 28 19.20 -25.09 -13.80
N SER A 29 18.56 -25.68 -14.79
CA SER A 29 17.60 -26.79 -14.62
C SER A 29 18.26 -28.17 -14.51
N ALA A 30 17.62 -29.09 -13.80
CA ALA A 30 17.75 -30.53 -14.03
C ALA A 30 16.37 -31.20 -13.91
N ALA A 31 15.98 -31.98 -14.91
CA ALA A 31 14.79 -32.83 -14.87
C ALA A 31 15.13 -34.15 -14.18
N GLY A 32 14.28 -34.63 -13.26
CA GLY A 32 14.61 -35.81 -12.45
C GLY A 32 13.47 -36.34 -11.58
N ILE A 33 12.58 -37.08 -12.23
CA ILE A 33 11.72 -38.17 -11.70
C ILE A 33 11.96 -38.55 -10.22
N VAL A 34 10.90 -38.48 -9.39
CA VAL A 34 10.77 -39.32 -8.20
C VAL A 34 9.63 -40.32 -8.43
N ARG A 35 9.98 -41.62 -8.44
CA ARG A 35 9.01 -42.72 -8.46
C ARG A 35 8.42 -42.96 -7.05
N PRO A 36 7.20 -43.50 -6.94
CA PRO A 36 6.65 -43.89 -5.65
C PRO A 36 7.38 -45.11 -5.08
N SER A 37 7.64 -45.11 -3.77
CA SER A 37 8.03 -46.30 -3.03
C SER A 37 6.78 -47.13 -2.70
N HIS A 38 6.78 -48.40 -3.11
CA HIS A 38 5.78 -49.37 -2.69
C HIS A 38 5.93 -49.71 -1.19
N GLY A 39 4.82 -50.06 -0.55
CA GLY A 39 4.80 -50.48 0.85
C GLY A 39 5.31 -51.91 1.08
N LEU A 40 5.51 -52.24 2.35
CA LEU A 40 5.64 -53.62 2.83
C LEU A 40 4.54 -53.92 3.87
N LEU A 41 4.19 -55.20 3.97
CA LEU A 41 3.07 -55.73 4.76
C LEU A 41 3.41 -55.94 6.26
N ALA A 42 2.36 -56.04 7.09
CA ALA A 42 2.39 -56.37 8.52
C ALA A 42 2.91 -57.81 8.80
N GLN A 43 3.35 -58.15 10.01
CA GLN A 43 2.59 -58.68 11.18
C GLN A 43 3.64 -59.14 12.25
N PRO A 44 3.31 -59.59 13.49
CA PRO A 44 2.29 -59.19 14.46
C PRO A 44 2.83 -59.02 15.93
N SER A 45 1.91 -58.71 16.86
CA SER A 45 1.89 -59.04 18.33
C SER A 45 3.01 -58.58 19.28
N ASP A 46 2.66 -57.71 20.24
CA ASP A 46 2.46 -58.14 21.65
C ASP A 46 1.56 -57.13 22.43
N PRO A 47 0.69 -57.53 23.40
CA PRO A 47 -0.28 -56.63 24.03
C PRO A 47 -0.01 -56.36 25.54
N ALA A 48 0.62 -55.24 25.88
CA ALA A 48 0.74 -54.79 27.27
C ALA A 48 0.98 -53.28 27.44
N ALA A 49 -0.10 -52.49 27.56
CA ALA A 49 -0.16 -51.20 28.30
C ALA A 49 -1.54 -50.53 28.16
N SER A 50 -2.58 -51.10 28.77
CA SER A 50 -3.85 -50.38 28.99
C SER A 50 -4.00 -50.04 30.47
N ALA A 51 -3.65 -48.80 30.84
CA ALA A 51 -4.05 -48.12 32.07
C ALA A 51 -3.60 -46.65 32.01
N LEU A 52 -4.45 -45.72 32.45
CA LEU A 52 -4.31 -44.24 32.45
C LEU A 52 -4.88 -43.51 31.23
N ALA A 53 -6.18 -43.71 30.98
CA ALA A 53 -6.98 -42.93 30.04
C ALA A 53 -8.28 -42.42 30.69
N GLU A 54 -8.20 -41.72 31.83
CA GLU A 54 -9.31 -40.94 32.36
C GLU A 54 -8.83 -39.75 33.19
N GLN A 55 -9.64 -38.67 33.21
CA GLN A 55 -9.37 -37.36 33.83
C GLN A 55 -8.42 -36.41 33.08
N THR A 56 -8.95 -35.64 32.12
CA THR A 56 -9.10 -34.17 32.19
C THR A 56 -9.53 -33.59 30.82
N ARG A 57 -10.78 -33.09 30.73
CA ARG A 57 -11.20 -32.16 29.66
C ARG A 57 -11.24 -30.74 30.24
N PRO A 58 -10.55 -29.75 29.66
CA PRO A 58 -10.89 -28.34 29.87
C PRO A 58 -12.09 -27.93 29.02
N ARG A 59 -12.87 -26.97 29.52
CA ARG A 59 -14.00 -26.37 28.79
C ARG A 59 -13.49 -25.26 27.85
N GLN A 60 -14.29 -24.95 26.82
CA GLN A 60 -14.17 -23.70 26.07
C GLN A 60 -14.60 -22.51 26.94
N ASP A 61 -14.34 -21.30 26.43
CA ASP A 61 -14.78 -19.99 26.94
C ASP A 61 -13.99 -19.38 28.12
N GLN A 62 -12.77 -18.88 27.85
CA GLN A 62 -12.16 -17.69 28.48
C GLN A 62 -11.20 -17.00 27.48
N PRO A 63 -11.02 -15.66 27.53
CA PRO A 63 -10.07 -14.94 26.69
C PRO A 63 -8.61 -15.17 27.10
N TRP A 64 -7.69 -15.00 26.16
CA TRP A 64 -6.25 -15.18 26.37
C TRP A 64 -5.66 -14.17 27.38
N PRO A 65 -4.76 -14.60 28.29
CA PRO A 65 -3.98 -13.68 29.11
C PRO A 65 -2.92 -12.94 28.29
N PRO A 66 -2.53 -11.72 28.67
CA PRO A 66 -1.45 -10.98 28.01
C PRO A 66 -0.10 -11.67 28.19
N SER A 67 0.81 -11.47 27.22
CA SER A 67 2.17 -12.00 27.25
C SER A 67 2.95 -11.53 28.48
N PRO A 68 3.84 -12.36 29.06
CA PRO A 68 4.59 -11.98 30.27
C PRO A 68 5.47 -10.75 30.03
N GLN A 69 5.35 -9.75 30.91
CA GLN A 69 6.36 -8.70 31.04
C GLN A 69 7.64 -9.34 31.58
N ALA A 70 8.78 -9.07 30.94
CA ALA A 70 10.08 -9.52 31.45
C ALA A 70 10.47 -8.65 32.65
N ASP A 71 10.64 -9.28 33.81
CA ASP A 71 11.13 -8.61 35.02
C ASP A 71 12.52 -7.99 34.79
N GLN A 72 12.63 -6.68 35.03
CA GLN A 72 13.92 -6.01 35.10
C GLN A 72 14.61 -6.33 36.43
N GLN A 73 15.42 -7.37 36.46
CA GLN A 73 16.44 -7.53 37.50
C GLN A 73 17.73 -6.83 37.09
N SER A 74 18.22 -5.97 37.97
CA SER A 74 19.34 -5.05 37.75
C SER A 74 20.68 -5.79 37.63
N LEU A 75 21.34 -5.64 36.48
CA LEU A 75 22.76 -5.96 36.30
C LEU A 75 23.64 -4.71 36.53
N PRO A 76 24.85 -4.84 37.09
CA PRO A 76 25.69 -3.70 37.41
C PRO A 76 26.21 -3.02 36.14
N SER A 77 26.15 -1.68 36.13
CA SER A 77 26.58 -0.86 35.01
C SER A 77 28.06 -1.04 34.66
N GLN A 78 28.34 -1.58 33.48
CA GLN A 78 29.63 -1.39 32.82
C GLN A 78 29.53 -0.20 31.88
N GLN A 79 30.47 0.75 32.01
CA GLN A 79 30.56 1.89 31.09
C GLN A 79 30.93 1.39 29.69
N PRO A 80 30.30 1.91 28.62
CA PRO A 80 30.75 1.64 27.26
C PRO A 80 32.17 2.22 27.05
N PRO A 81 33.03 1.56 26.25
CA PRO A 81 34.33 2.11 25.90
C PRO A 81 34.17 3.44 25.15
N PRO A 82 35.14 4.38 25.28
CA PRO A 82 35.03 5.71 24.69
C PRO A 82 34.95 5.62 23.16
N GLN A 83 33.97 6.32 22.60
CA GLN A 83 33.78 6.47 21.15
C GLN A 83 35.06 7.06 20.51
N PRO A 84 35.55 6.53 19.37
CA PRO A 84 36.62 7.17 18.63
C PRO A 84 36.14 8.53 18.13
N LYS A 85 36.96 9.57 18.32
CA LYS A 85 36.63 10.93 17.87
C LYS A 85 36.42 10.94 16.35
N SER A 86 35.24 11.38 15.91
CA SER A 86 35.00 11.69 14.50
C SER A 86 35.99 12.76 14.03
N PRO A 87 36.60 12.63 12.84
CA PRO A 87 37.44 13.69 12.29
C PRO A 87 36.58 14.91 11.96
N GLU A 88 37.00 16.08 12.44
CA GLU A 88 36.38 17.36 12.08
C GLU A 88 36.50 17.59 10.57
N LEU A 89 35.37 17.71 9.88
CA LEU A 89 35.35 18.09 8.47
C LEU A 89 35.39 19.63 8.38
N PRO A 90 36.29 20.21 7.56
CA PRO A 90 36.42 21.66 7.46
C PRO A 90 35.18 22.30 6.81
N PRO A 91 34.83 23.55 7.15
CA PRO A 91 33.68 24.25 6.59
C PRO A 91 33.97 24.69 5.16
N TRP A 92 33.40 24.01 4.16
CA TRP A 92 33.47 24.44 2.77
C TRP A 92 32.43 25.52 2.49
N GLN A 93 32.88 26.57 1.82
CA GLN A 93 32.17 27.84 1.65
C GLN A 93 30.96 27.69 0.71
N TRP A 94 29.82 28.28 1.10
CA TRP A 94 28.81 28.70 0.14
C TRP A 94 29.38 29.83 -0.72
N GLN A 95 29.69 29.55 -1.99
CA GLN A 95 29.99 30.59 -2.95
C GLN A 95 28.70 31.31 -3.36
N SER A 96 28.67 32.61 -3.12
CA SER A 96 27.58 33.51 -3.50
C SER A 96 27.44 33.59 -5.02
N GLN A 97 26.30 33.15 -5.55
CA GLN A 97 25.89 33.50 -6.91
C GLN A 97 25.45 34.98 -6.95
N PRO A 98 25.80 35.74 -8.01
CA PRO A 98 25.52 37.17 -8.08
C PRO A 98 24.02 37.45 -8.28
N GLN A 99 23.52 38.47 -7.60
CA GLN A 99 22.15 38.97 -7.81
C GLN A 99 21.99 39.51 -9.24
N SER A 100 20.85 39.20 -9.86
CA SER A 100 20.36 39.84 -11.08
C SER A 100 19.10 40.66 -10.76
N PRO A 101 18.82 41.75 -11.50
CA PRO A 101 18.20 42.93 -10.90
C PRO A 101 16.68 42.89 -10.77
N SER A 102 16.19 43.74 -9.87
CA SER A 102 14.78 44.01 -9.61
C SER A 102 14.02 44.48 -10.86
N LEU A 103 12.99 43.71 -11.24
CA LEU A 103 11.96 44.17 -12.16
C LEU A 103 10.87 44.94 -11.40
N GLN A 104 10.47 46.07 -11.97
CA GLN A 104 9.65 47.07 -11.31
C GLN A 104 8.18 46.62 -11.19
N GLN A 105 7.53 47.03 -10.10
CA GLN A 105 6.11 46.84 -9.89
C GLN A 105 5.33 47.70 -10.90
N HIS A 106 4.64 47.07 -11.85
CA HIS A 106 3.65 47.76 -12.69
C HIS A 106 2.27 47.71 -12.04
N THR A 107 1.78 48.87 -11.63
CA THR A 107 0.41 49.09 -11.14
C THR A 107 -0.59 49.06 -12.29
N PRO A 108 -1.64 48.22 -12.27
CA PRO A 108 -2.80 48.40 -13.14
C PRO A 108 -3.64 49.59 -12.66
N GLN A 109 -3.95 50.51 -13.56
CA GLN A 109 -4.70 51.73 -13.26
C GLN A 109 -6.19 51.44 -13.01
N GLN A 110 -6.81 52.27 -12.15
CA GLN A 110 -8.26 52.31 -11.97
C GLN A 110 -8.96 52.70 -13.28
N LEU A 111 -9.84 51.84 -13.78
CA LEU A 111 -10.82 52.20 -14.79
C LEU A 111 -12.04 52.84 -14.11
N LYS A 112 -12.38 54.04 -14.55
CA LYS A 112 -13.53 54.82 -14.05
C LYS A 112 -14.84 54.21 -14.57
N SER A 113 -15.83 54.10 -13.70
CA SER A 113 -17.20 53.72 -14.05
C SER A 113 -18.18 54.80 -13.59
N GLU A 114 -18.98 55.36 -14.51
CA GLU A 114 -20.34 55.93 -14.31
C GLU A 114 -20.77 56.77 -15.53
N PRO A 115 -22.08 57.09 -15.73
CA PRO A 115 -23.26 56.57 -15.05
C PRO A 115 -24.43 56.11 -15.98
N SER A 116 -25.38 55.40 -15.35
CA SER A 116 -26.85 55.39 -15.56
C SER A 116 -27.49 55.57 -16.95
N ASN A 117 -28.48 54.71 -17.23
CA ASN A 117 -29.81 55.21 -17.58
C ASN A 117 -30.91 54.40 -16.85
N GLN A 118 -32.03 55.04 -16.51
CA GLN A 118 -33.09 54.52 -15.64
C GLN A 118 -34.39 54.26 -16.43
N SER A 119 -35.17 53.25 -16.02
CA SER A 119 -36.66 53.33 -16.02
C SER A 119 -37.28 52.15 -15.25
N GLU A 120 -37.94 52.45 -14.14
CA GLU A 120 -38.83 51.58 -13.34
C GLU A 120 -40.32 51.74 -13.79
N PRO A 121 -41.37 51.35 -13.02
CA PRO A 121 -41.75 50.02 -12.48
C PRO A 121 -43.26 49.66 -12.70
N CYS A 122 -43.66 48.43 -12.33
CA CYS A 122 -44.94 48.10 -11.63
C CYS A 122 -44.93 46.61 -11.20
N SER A 123 -45.08 46.25 -9.91
CA SER A 123 -46.36 46.02 -9.16
C SER A 123 -47.18 44.84 -9.71
N SER A 124 -47.69 43.82 -8.98
CA SER A 124 -47.98 43.60 -7.54
C SER A 124 -48.08 42.07 -7.24
N LEU A 125 -47.56 41.51 -6.12
CA LEU A 125 -48.30 41.07 -4.90
C LEU A 125 -49.57 40.20 -5.13
N GLN A 126 -49.93 39.12 -4.39
CA GLN A 126 -49.59 38.62 -3.03
C GLN A 126 -49.54 37.04 -2.93
N PRO A 127 -49.88 36.28 -1.83
CA PRO A 127 -49.09 35.09 -1.45
C PRO A 127 -49.86 33.75 -1.49
N VAL A 128 -49.17 32.62 -1.27
CA VAL A 128 -49.81 31.31 -1.02
C VAL A 128 -49.59 30.88 0.42
N GLN A 129 -50.67 30.46 1.08
CA GLN A 129 -50.73 30.20 2.52
C GLN A 129 -50.00 28.92 2.92
N ALA A 130 -49.28 28.98 4.04
CA ALA A 130 -48.80 27.79 4.73
C ALA A 130 -49.97 27.05 5.40
N GLN A 131 -50.17 25.77 5.06
CA GLN A 131 -51.08 24.88 5.79
C GLN A 131 -50.29 23.86 6.60
N SER A 132 -50.54 23.87 7.91
CA SER A 132 -49.97 22.93 8.86
C SER A 132 -50.51 21.51 8.65
N ARG A 133 -49.62 20.54 8.45
CA ARG A 133 -49.94 19.11 8.58
C ARG A 133 -49.21 18.54 9.80
N LYS A 134 -49.97 17.82 10.65
CA LYS A 134 -49.44 17.12 11.82
C LYS A 134 -48.47 16.01 11.40
N PRO A 135 -47.46 15.66 12.23
CA PRO A 135 -46.56 14.57 11.93
C PRO A 135 -47.33 13.24 11.95
N GLN A 136 -47.37 12.55 10.81
CA GLN A 136 -47.74 11.14 10.78
C GLN A 136 -46.52 10.29 11.12
N SER A 137 -46.77 9.23 11.89
CA SER A 137 -45.76 8.30 12.40
C SER A 137 -44.83 7.79 11.30
N ALA A 138 -43.51 7.89 11.53
CA ALA A 138 -42.52 7.24 10.69
C ALA A 138 -42.70 5.71 10.75
N GLN A 139 -43.33 5.15 9.72
CA GLN A 139 -43.17 3.74 9.38
C GLN A 139 -41.70 3.52 8.95
N PRO A 140 -41.07 2.39 9.28
CA PRO A 140 -39.69 2.14 8.88
C PRO A 140 -39.55 2.21 7.36
N LEU A 141 -38.57 2.99 6.88
CA LEU A 141 -38.09 2.89 5.51
C LEU A 141 -37.51 1.48 5.33
N GLN A 142 -38.28 0.58 4.74
CA GLN A 142 -37.77 -0.68 4.21
C GLN A 142 -36.78 -0.35 3.09
N SER A 143 -35.49 -0.34 3.41
CA SER A 143 -34.43 -0.11 2.42
C SER A 143 -34.41 -1.29 1.45
N SER A 144 -34.88 -1.03 0.24
CA SER A 144 -34.99 -2.02 -0.84
C SER A 144 -33.62 -2.53 -1.30
N SER A 145 -33.59 -3.81 -1.69
CA SER A 145 -32.50 -4.54 -2.35
C SER A 145 -31.23 -4.78 -1.52
N GLU A 146 -31.09 -6.02 -1.02
CA GLU A 146 -29.79 -6.61 -0.72
C GLU A 146 -28.91 -6.51 -1.97
N SER A 147 -27.81 -5.78 -1.87
CA SER A 147 -27.01 -5.44 -3.03
C SER A 147 -26.00 -6.57 -3.29
N ILE A 148 -26.46 -7.66 -3.91
CA ILE A 148 -25.64 -8.85 -4.20
C ILE A 148 -24.47 -8.48 -5.14
N LEU A 149 -23.29 -9.02 -4.88
CA LEU A 149 -22.11 -8.96 -5.78
C LEU A 149 -22.36 -9.83 -7.04
N PRO A 150 -21.59 -9.67 -8.14
CA PRO A 150 -21.67 -10.60 -9.26
C PRO A 150 -21.45 -12.04 -8.76
N ARG A 151 -22.48 -12.88 -8.84
CA ARG A 151 -22.38 -14.30 -8.47
C ARG A 151 -21.67 -15.06 -9.59
N GLU A 152 -20.60 -15.74 -9.20
CA GLU A 152 -19.86 -16.70 -10.00
C GLU A 152 -19.98 -18.07 -9.32
N THR A 153 -20.05 -19.15 -10.11
CA THR A 153 -19.94 -20.52 -9.58
C THR A 153 -18.50 -20.82 -9.15
N ASP A 154 -18.31 -21.83 -8.29
CA ASP A 154 -16.98 -22.34 -7.90
C ASP A 154 -16.10 -22.64 -9.15
N ALA A 155 -16.71 -23.08 -10.26
CA ALA A 155 -16.01 -23.37 -11.52
C ALA A 155 -15.61 -22.12 -12.30
N GLU A 156 -16.48 -21.11 -12.39
CA GLU A 156 -16.16 -19.82 -13.03
C GLU A 156 -15.08 -19.07 -12.25
N LYS A 157 -15.16 -19.08 -10.91
CA LYS A 157 -14.11 -18.55 -10.04
C LYS A 157 -12.78 -19.26 -10.29
N ALA A 158 -12.77 -20.59 -10.30
CA ALA A 158 -11.57 -21.36 -10.58
C ALA A 158 -10.97 -21.06 -11.97
N ALA A 159 -11.80 -20.82 -12.98
CA ALA A 159 -11.35 -20.41 -14.31
C ALA A 159 -10.73 -19.00 -14.31
N ARG A 160 -11.37 -18.02 -13.65
CA ARG A 160 -10.86 -16.64 -13.52
C ARG A 160 -9.53 -16.59 -12.75
N LEU A 161 -9.41 -17.36 -11.67
CA LEU A 161 -8.18 -17.44 -10.87
C LEU A 161 -7.09 -18.31 -11.50
N LYS A 162 -7.38 -19.07 -12.57
CA LYS A 162 -6.47 -20.10 -13.10
C LYS A 162 -5.08 -19.54 -13.39
N TRP A 163 -5.00 -18.41 -14.11
CA TRP A 163 -3.72 -17.80 -14.50
C TRP A 163 -2.85 -17.46 -13.29
N TRP A 164 -3.45 -16.99 -12.20
CA TRP A 164 -2.77 -16.59 -10.97
C TRP A 164 -2.34 -17.81 -10.16
N THR A 165 -3.19 -18.85 -10.10
CA THR A 165 -2.80 -20.14 -9.51
C THR A 165 -1.73 -20.88 -10.33
N ASP A 166 -1.64 -20.68 -11.64
CA ASP A 166 -0.53 -21.19 -12.45
C ASP A 166 0.75 -20.33 -12.28
N ALA A 167 0.59 -19.02 -12.07
CA ALA A 167 1.66 -18.04 -11.98
C ALA A 167 2.58 -18.24 -10.76
N ARG A 168 1.99 -18.53 -9.60
CA ARG A 168 2.62 -18.81 -8.28
C ARG A 168 3.49 -17.71 -7.66
N PHE A 169 4.31 -17.00 -8.43
CA PHE A 169 5.34 -16.10 -7.94
C PHE A 169 5.25 -14.71 -8.59
N GLY A 170 5.20 -13.68 -7.76
CA GLY A 170 5.07 -12.29 -8.17
C GLY A 170 6.04 -11.36 -7.43
N LEU A 171 6.10 -10.11 -7.89
CA LEU A 171 6.88 -9.03 -7.28
C LEU A 171 5.96 -8.04 -6.55
N PHE A 172 6.22 -7.77 -5.27
CA PHE A 172 5.62 -6.62 -4.59
C PHE A 172 6.58 -5.42 -4.64
N ILE A 173 6.08 -4.23 -4.99
CA ILE A 173 6.85 -2.99 -5.02
C ILE A 173 6.17 -1.95 -4.12
N HIS A 174 6.80 -1.64 -2.99
CA HIS A 174 6.46 -0.50 -2.15
C HIS A 174 7.37 0.68 -2.51
N PHE A 175 6.81 1.66 -3.20
CA PHE A 175 7.47 2.91 -3.55
C PHE A 175 6.58 4.13 -3.29
N GLY A 176 7.17 5.23 -2.84
CA GLY A 176 6.45 6.42 -2.37
C GLY A 176 7.40 7.43 -1.73
N LEU A 177 6.86 8.50 -1.13
CA LEU A 177 7.64 9.55 -0.52
C LEU A 177 8.47 9.03 0.66
N TYR A 178 7.99 8.00 1.35
CA TYR A 178 8.70 7.29 2.42
C TYR A 178 10.07 6.70 2.01
N ALA A 179 10.37 6.58 0.71
CA ALA A 179 11.71 6.22 0.25
C ALA A 179 12.78 7.29 0.58
N LEU A 180 12.39 8.57 0.70
CA LEU A 180 13.31 9.67 1.05
C LEU A 180 13.72 9.71 2.54
N PRO A 181 12.83 9.57 3.54
CA PRO A 181 13.22 9.34 4.93
C PRO A 181 13.95 8.02 5.14
N ALA A 182 13.78 7.06 4.21
CA ALA A 182 14.51 5.80 4.12
C ALA A 182 14.46 4.95 5.41
N ARG A 183 13.30 4.90 6.06
CA ARG A 183 13.07 4.19 7.34
C ARG A 183 11.62 3.75 7.54
N HIS A 184 11.15 2.87 6.63
CA HIS A 184 9.81 2.29 6.62
C HIS A 184 8.71 3.24 6.10
N GLU A 185 7.73 2.68 5.39
CA GLU A 185 6.54 3.37 4.87
C GLU A 185 5.55 3.85 5.94
N TRP A 186 5.72 3.36 7.18
CA TRP A 186 4.99 3.82 8.37
C TRP A 186 5.66 4.99 9.10
N VAL A 187 6.79 5.53 8.61
CA VAL A 187 7.53 6.64 9.26
C VAL A 187 6.64 7.84 9.62
N LYS A 188 5.66 8.21 8.78
CA LYS A 188 4.69 9.27 9.10
C LYS A 188 3.91 8.97 10.38
N ASN A 189 3.46 7.73 10.57
CA ASN A 189 2.76 7.28 11.79
C ASN A 189 3.70 7.16 13.00
N HIS A 190 4.86 6.52 12.81
CA HIS A 190 5.82 6.21 13.88
C HIS A 190 6.38 7.48 14.52
N GLU A 191 6.69 8.50 13.71
CA GLU A 191 7.20 9.80 14.16
C GLU A 191 6.08 10.85 14.37
N ARG A 192 4.81 10.46 14.23
CA ARG A 192 3.61 11.33 14.32
C ARG A 192 3.72 12.63 13.50
N LEU A 193 4.21 12.52 12.27
CA LEU A 193 4.50 13.66 11.41
C LEU A 193 3.20 14.29 10.85
N THR A 194 3.11 15.62 10.93
CA THR A 194 2.05 16.40 10.25
C THR A 194 2.28 16.43 8.73
N ASN A 195 1.28 16.89 7.97
CA ASN A 195 1.43 17.08 6.52
C ASN A 195 2.58 18.06 6.20
N GLU A 196 2.68 19.16 6.94
CA GLU A 196 3.69 20.20 6.76
C GLU A 196 5.11 19.68 7.05
N GLN A 197 5.27 18.81 8.07
CA GLN A 197 6.54 18.17 8.39
C GLN A 197 6.98 17.13 7.35
N TYR A 198 6.00 16.54 6.66
CA TYR A 198 6.19 15.53 5.62
C TYR A 198 6.37 16.13 4.21
N GLN A 199 5.86 17.34 3.98
CA GLN A 199 5.85 18.04 2.70
C GLN A 199 7.21 18.10 2.00
N LYS A 200 8.30 18.27 2.76
CA LYS A 200 9.69 18.22 2.25
C LYS A 200 10.01 16.97 1.43
N TYR A 201 9.36 15.84 1.68
CA TYR A 201 9.57 14.61 0.91
C TYR A 201 8.85 14.66 -0.44
N PHE A 202 7.70 15.33 -0.53
CA PHE A 202 7.01 15.63 -1.78
C PHE A 202 7.83 16.63 -2.61
N ASP A 203 8.28 17.74 -2.00
CA ASP A 203 9.03 18.81 -2.65
C ASP A 203 10.37 18.35 -3.24
N HIS A 204 10.93 17.25 -2.71
CA HIS A 204 12.20 16.65 -3.15
C HIS A 204 12.02 15.31 -3.89
N PHE A 205 10.79 14.86 -4.18
CA PHE A 205 10.57 13.58 -4.85
C PHE A 205 11.01 13.63 -6.32
N ASN A 206 12.22 13.14 -6.59
CA ASN A 206 12.78 13.04 -7.93
C ASN A 206 13.64 11.77 -8.08
N PRO A 207 13.04 10.60 -8.40
CA PRO A 207 13.78 9.39 -8.69
C PRO A 207 14.40 9.47 -10.10
N ASP A 208 15.50 10.21 -10.20
CA ASP A 208 16.30 10.43 -11.41
C ASP A 208 16.83 9.13 -12.06
N LEU A 209 17.04 8.09 -11.26
CA LEU A 209 17.41 6.73 -11.70
C LEU A 209 16.22 5.79 -11.97
N PHE A 210 14.98 6.28 -11.99
CA PHE A 210 13.79 5.45 -12.26
C PHE A 210 13.84 4.82 -13.67
N ASN A 211 13.86 3.49 -13.72
CA ASN A 211 13.91 2.72 -14.96
C ASN A 211 13.06 1.43 -14.84
N PRO A 212 11.74 1.50 -15.07
CA PRO A 212 10.84 0.37 -14.87
C PRO A 212 11.08 -0.76 -15.88
N ARG A 213 11.71 -0.47 -17.04
CA ARG A 213 12.16 -1.49 -17.99
C ARG A 213 13.28 -2.36 -17.42
N GLN A 214 14.15 -1.80 -16.58
CA GLN A 214 15.14 -2.59 -15.84
C GLN A 214 14.45 -3.47 -14.79
N TRP A 215 13.47 -2.91 -14.05
CA TRP A 215 12.73 -3.65 -13.03
C TRP A 215 11.96 -4.84 -13.62
N ALA A 216 11.23 -4.63 -14.71
CA ALA A 216 10.49 -5.67 -15.43
C ALA A 216 11.41 -6.83 -15.90
N ARG A 217 12.59 -6.49 -16.44
CA ARG A 217 13.59 -7.50 -16.85
C ARG A 217 14.13 -8.29 -15.68
N MET A 218 14.40 -7.64 -14.54
CA MET A 218 14.89 -8.32 -13.33
C MET A 218 13.83 -9.24 -12.74
N ALA A 219 12.56 -8.80 -12.68
CA ALA A 219 11.43 -9.63 -12.23
C ALA A 219 11.26 -10.89 -13.11
N LYS A 220 11.27 -10.70 -14.44
CA LYS A 220 11.20 -11.80 -15.42
C LYS A 220 12.40 -12.75 -15.31
N ALA A 221 13.61 -12.22 -15.13
CA ALA A 221 14.82 -13.02 -14.93
C ALA A 221 14.78 -13.83 -13.63
N ALA A 222 14.16 -13.31 -12.57
CA ALA A 222 13.88 -14.03 -11.33
C ALA A 222 12.74 -15.06 -11.46
N GLY A 223 12.07 -15.14 -12.62
CA GLY A 223 11.01 -16.11 -12.90
C GLY A 223 9.60 -15.66 -12.53
N MET A 224 9.44 -14.50 -11.91
CA MET A 224 8.14 -13.91 -11.53
C MET A 224 7.21 -13.75 -12.75
N LYS A 225 5.90 -13.80 -12.52
CA LYS A 225 4.85 -13.77 -13.56
C LYS A 225 3.92 -12.56 -13.49
N TYR A 226 3.87 -11.90 -12.34
CA TYR A 226 3.10 -10.69 -12.12
C TYR A 226 3.84 -9.74 -11.19
N ALA A 227 3.39 -8.49 -11.12
CA ALA A 227 3.87 -7.52 -10.15
C ALA A 227 2.72 -6.65 -9.61
N VAL A 228 2.75 -6.36 -8.31
CA VAL A 228 1.84 -5.45 -7.61
C VAL A 228 2.66 -4.25 -7.13
N ILE A 229 2.27 -3.04 -7.52
CA ILE A 229 2.91 -1.79 -7.08
C ILE A 229 1.96 -0.94 -6.25
N THR A 230 2.48 -0.26 -5.22
CA THR A 230 1.74 0.74 -4.44
C THR A 230 1.32 1.91 -5.31
N SER A 231 0.07 1.93 -5.79
CA SER A 231 -0.49 3.09 -6.50
C SER A 231 -0.63 4.30 -5.57
N LYS A 232 -1.15 4.04 -4.36
CA LYS A 232 -1.23 4.96 -3.21
C LYS A 232 -0.98 4.14 -1.94
N HIS A 233 -0.07 4.60 -1.08
CA HIS A 233 0.11 4.05 0.28
C HIS A 233 -0.64 4.88 1.33
N HIS A 234 -0.64 4.47 2.61
CA HIS A 234 -1.31 5.17 3.70
C HIS A 234 -0.98 6.67 3.79
N GLU A 235 0.21 7.09 3.34
CA GLU A 235 0.63 8.50 3.33
C GLU A 235 -0.22 9.40 2.42
N GLY A 236 -1.05 8.83 1.53
CA GLY A 236 -1.96 9.51 0.61
C GLY A 236 -1.36 9.88 -0.76
N PHE A 237 -0.05 9.71 -0.93
CA PHE A 237 0.66 10.11 -2.16
C PHE A 237 0.36 9.17 -3.33
N CYS A 238 -0.06 9.75 -4.45
CA CYS A 238 -0.47 9.00 -5.64
C CYS A 238 0.67 8.90 -6.67
N LEU A 239 1.09 7.69 -7.05
CA LEU A 239 2.11 7.44 -8.07
C LEU A 239 1.63 7.63 -9.53
N TRP A 240 0.45 8.23 -9.74
CA TRP A 240 -0.14 8.47 -11.04
C TRP A 240 -0.76 9.87 -11.15
N ASP A 241 -1.12 10.28 -12.36
CA ASP A 241 -1.73 11.60 -12.60
C ASP A 241 -3.23 11.65 -12.22
N SER A 242 -3.54 11.54 -10.93
CA SER A 242 -4.92 11.61 -10.45
C SER A 242 -5.54 12.99 -10.67
N LYS A 243 -6.82 13.03 -11.05
CA LYS A 243 -7.59 14.29 -11.17
C LYS A 243 -8.20 14.77 -9.85
N TYR A 244 -8.15 13.95 -8.81
CA TYR A 244 -8.88 14.17 -7.55
C TYR A 244 -8.00 14.69 -6.41
N THR A 245 -6.69 14.81 -6.60
CA THR A 245 -5.75 15.35 -5.62
C THR A 245 -4.53 15.99 -6.31
N ASP A 246 -3.98 17.03 -5.70
CA ASP A 246 -2.68 17.60 -6.06
C ASP A 246 -1.50 16.88 -5.38
N TYR A 247 -1.77 15.99 -4.42
CA TYR A 247 -0.77 15.21 -3.71
C TYR A 247 -0.38 13.95 -4.49
N LYS A 248 0.16 14.19 -5.70
CA LYS A 248 0.46 13.20 -6.73
C LYS A 248 1.82 13.44 -7.38
N VAL A 249 2.37 12.39 -7.98
CA VAL A 249 3.73 12.37 -8.53
C VAL A 249 3.96 13.39 -9.66
N THR A 250 2.95 13.72 -10.47
CA THR A 250 3.06 14.71 -11.54
C THR A 250 3.24 16.14 -11.03
N ASN A 251 2.91 16.42 -9.77
CA ASN A 251 3.12 17.70 -9.10
C ASN A 251 4.44 17.77 -8.31
N THR A 252 5.29 16.73 -8.39
CA THR A 252 6.65 16.70 -7.80
C THR A 252 7.70 17.01 -8.87
N PRO A 253 8.98 17.27 -8.52
CA PRO A 253 10.03 17.51 -9.51
C PRO A 253 10.26 16.36 -10.51
N PHE A 254 9.74 15.16 -10.27
CA PHE A 254 9.73 14.06 -11.24
C PHE A 254 8.80 14.32 -12.45
N GLY A 255 7.68 15.02 -12.25
CA GLY A 255 6.79 15.53 -13.30
C GLY A 255 6.13 14.50 -14.25
N ARG A 256 6.17 13.20 -13.95
CA ARG A 256 5.74 12.10 -14.86
C ARG A 256 4.83 11.11 -14.15
N ASP A 257 3.90 10.51 -14.89
CA ASP A 257 3.06 9.39 -14.41
C ASP A 257 3.89 8.11 -14.27
N LEU A 258 4.24 7.77 -13.03
CA LEU A 258 5.12 6.65 -12.71
C LEU A 258 4.41 5.31 -12.94
N LEU A 259 3.13 5.18 -12.57
CA LEU A 259 2.36 3.96 -12.81
C LEU A 259 2.22 3.66 -14.30
N LYS A 260 2.01 4.66 -15.16
CA LYS A 260 1.94 4.45 -16.61
C LYS A 260 3.21 3.80 -17.15
N GLU A 261 4.38 4.35 -16.81
CA GLU A 261 5.65 3.80 -17.27
C GLU A 261 5.97 2.41 -16.68
N PHE A 262 5.54 2.15 -15.44
CA PHE A 262 5.60 0.83 -14.83
C PHE A 262 4.72 -0.19 -15.59
N VAL A 263 3.45 0.14 -15.84
CA VAL A 263 2.47 -0.70 -16.55
C VAL A 263 2.98 -1.06 -17.95
N GLU A 264 3.46 -0.07 -18.70
CA GLU A 264 4.02 -0.26 -20.05
C GLU A 264 5.24 -1.19 -20.03
N ALA A 265 6.17 -0.98 -19.09
CA ALA A 265 7.38 -1.78 -18.98
C ALA A 265 7.13 -3.24 -18.57
N PHE A 266 6.25 -3.48 -17.58
CA PHE A 266 5.97 -4.82 -17.09
C PHE A 266 5.17 -5.66 -18.11
N ARG A 267 4.18 -5.04 -18.79
CA ARG A 267 3.47 -5.72 -19.89
C ARG A 267 4.37 -6.02 -21.08
N ALA A 268 5.30 -5.13 -21.44
CA ALA A 268 6.25 -5.37 -22.53
C ALA A 268 7.14 -6.60 -22.30
N GLU A 269 7.42 -6.95 -21.03
CA GLU A 269 8.14 -8.18 -20.67
C GLU A 269 7.22 -9.41 -20.52
N GLY A 270 5.90 -9.24 -20.61
CA GLY A 270 4.90 -10.31 -20.51
C GLY A 270 4.39 -10.59 -19.10
N LEU A 271 4.61 -9.65 -18.16
CA LEU A 271 4.17 -9.77 -16.77
C LEU A 271 2.74 -9.23 -16.60
N LYS A 272 1.91 -9.93 -15.84
CA LYS A 272 0.58 -9.43 -15.42
C LYS A 272 0.76 -8.30 -14.39
N VAL A 273 -0.13 -7.32 -14.40
CA VAL A 273 0.01 -6.09 -13.61
C VAL A 273 -1.11 -5.98 -12.59
N GLY A 274 -0.75 -5.71 -11.34
CA GLY A 274 -1.65 -5.38 -10.26
C GLY A 274 -1.31 -4.04 -9.62
N PHE A 275 -2.31 -3.45 -8.96
CA PHE A 275 -2.14 -2.26 -8.14
C PHE A 275 -2.50 -2.59 -6.69
N TYR A 276 -1.59 -2.25 -5.77
CA TYR A 276 -1.94 -2.05 -4.38
C TYR A 276 -2.58 -0.67 -4.26
N TYR A 277 -3.65 -0.54 -3.49
CA TYR A 277 -4.29 0.74 -3.17
C TYR A 277 -4.69 0.78 -1.70
N SER A 278 -4.14 1.75 -0.95
CA SER A 278 -4.52 1.88 0.45
C SER A 278 -5.91 2.50 0.65
N LEU A 279 -6.72 1.82 1.45
CA LEU A 279 -7.99 2.30 2.00
C LEU A 279 -7.77 3.44 3.00
N LEU A 280 -6.60 3.47 3.65
CA LEU A 280 -6.18 4.56 4.53
C LEU A 280 -5.67 5.75 3.71
N ASP A 281 -5.91 6.96 4.20
CA ASP A 281 -5.35 8.18 3.61
C ASP A 281 -5.04 9.23 4.68
N TRP A 282 -3.79 9.24 5.13
CA TRP A 282 -3.29 10.18 6.14
C TRP A 282 -3.05 11.60 5.58
N HIS A 283 -3.51 11.91 4.38
CA HIS A 283 -3.42 13.23 3.77
C HIS A 283 -4.80 13.85 3.52
N HIS A 284 -5.80 13.06 3.08
CA HIS A 284 -7.11 13.56 2.68
C HIS A 284 -7.87 14.25 3.84
N PRO A 285 -8.38 15.49 3.65
CA PRO A 285 -8.95 16.29 4.74
C PRO A 285 -10.18 15.66 5.38
N ASP A 286 -11.06 15.01 4.60
CA ASP A 286 -12.25 14.32 5.13
C ASP A 286 -11.97 12.92 5.72
N TYR A 287 -10.75 12.40 5.65
CA TYR A 287 -10.42 11.12 6.27
C TYR A 287 -10.43 11.26 7.79
N THR A 288 -11.31 10.52 8.48
CA THR A 288 -11.44 10.58 9.93
C THR A 288 -10.27 9.89 10.62
N ILE A 289 -9.64 10.61 11.55
CA ILE A 289 -8.56 10.14 12.42
C ILE A 289 -9.02 8.88 13.16
N ASP A 290 -8.21 7.84 13.00
CA ASP A 290 -8.34 6.53 13.60
C ASP A 290 -7.10 6.21 14.47
N ARG A 291 -7.09 5.03 15.10
CA ARG A 291 -6.01 4.59 16.01
C ARG A 291 -4.65 4.34 15.33
N VAL A 292 -4.59 4.33 14.00
CA VAL A 292 -3.35 4.19 13.21
C VAL A 292 -3.02 5.45 12.39
N HIS A 293 -3.73 6.55 12.62
CA HIS A 293 -3.42 7.83 12.01
C HIS A 293 -2.17 8.48 12.66
N PRO A 294 -1.31 9.20 11.92
CA PRO A 294 -0.18 9.95 12.47
C PRO A 294 -0.59 10.93 13.57
N LEU A 295 -1.70 11.63 13.36
CA LEU A 295 -2.27 12.62 14.28
C LEU A 295 -3.31 12.05 15.24
N ARG A 296 -3.24 10.74 15.53
CA ARG A 296 -4.07 10.11 16.58
C ARG A 296 -3.82 10.78 17.93
N PRO A 297 -4.87 11.13 18.70
CA PRO A 297 -4.69 11.67 20.05
C PRO A 297 -4.30 10.55 21.03
N ASP A 298 -3.66 10.95 22.13
CA ASP A 298 -3.38 10.04 23.26
C ASP A 298 -4.61 9.80 24.14
N ASN A 299 -5.60 10.69 24.07
CA ASN A 299 -6.83 10.63 24.86
C ASN A 299 -8.05 10.30 23.99
N GLU A 300 -8.91 9.44 24.52
CA GLU A 300 -10.16 9.01 23.89
C GLU A 300 -11.12 10.17 23.56
N ALA A 301 -11.25 11.14 24.46
CA ALA A 301 -12.15 12.28 24.31
C ALA A 301 -11.75 13.26 23.19
N ASP A 302 -10.51 13.18 22.69
CA ASP A 302 -10.03 14.06 21.62
C ASP A 302 -10.38 13.55 20.20
N TYR A 303 -10.78 12.29 20.02
CA TYR A 303 -11.13 11.76 18.69
C TYR A 303 -12.32 12.51 18.09
N ASP A 304 -13.40 12.71 18.84
CA ASP A 304 -14.59 13.44 18.36
C ASP A 304 -14.24 14.89 17.99
N ARG A 305 -13.40 15.54 18.80
CA ARG A 305 -12.93 16.91 18.57
C ARG A 305 -12.08 17.03 17.29
N LEU A 306 -11.20 16.07 17.04
CA LEU A 306 -10.32 16.05 15.86
C LEU A 306 -11.04 15.56 14.60
N ASN A 307 -12.15 14.84 14.75
CA ASN A 307 -13.01 14.37 13.66
C ASN A 307 -14.17 15.31 13.32
N ALA A 308 -14.41 16.34 14.13
CA ALA A 308 -15.41 17.36 13.87
C ALA A 308 -15.22 18.01 12.49
N GLY A 309 -16.26 17.92 11.64
CA GLY A 309 -16.29 18.51 10.30
C GLY A 309 -15.73 17.64 9.17
N LYS A 310 -15.18 16.45 9.46
CA LYS A 310 -14.72 15.49 8.44
C LYS A 310 -15.87 14.61 7.95
N ASP A 311 -15.97 14.36 6.64
CA ASP A 311 -17.04 13.55 6.04
C ASP A 311 -16.53 12.32 5.27
N MET A 312 -16.56 11.15 5.90
CA MET A 312 -16.17 9.88 5.27
C MET A 312 -16.95 9.55 3.99
N ASN A 313 -18.14 10.14 3.74
CA ASN A 313 -18.81 9.96 2.44
C ASN A 313 -18.02 10.59 1.29
N ARG A 314 -17.42 11.78 1.52
CA ARG A 314 -16.57 12.45 0.54
C ARG A 314 -15.29 11.65 0.30
N TYR A 315 -14.68 11.14 1.37
CA TYR A 315 -13.51 10.27 1.25
C TYR A 315 -13.84 8.96 0.49
N ARG A 316 -14.98 8.31 0.77
CA ARG A 316 -15.43 7.13 0.00
C ARG A 316 -15.65 7.45 -1.48
N GLN A 317 -16.19 8.62 -1.80
CA GLN A 317 -16.39 9.04 -3.18
C GLN A 317 -15.04 9.27 -3.89
N TYR A 318 -14.13 10.04 -3.27
CA TYR A 318 -12.74 10.22 -3.71
C TYR A 318 -12.04 8.86 -3.96
N MET A 319 -12.15 7.93 -3.01
CA MET A 319 -11.56 6.60 -3.10
C MET A 319 -12.08 5.80 -4.31
N LYS A 320 -13.41 5.78 -4.52
CA LYS A 320 -14.04 5.14 -5.69
C LYS A 320 -13.61 5.80 -6.99
N ASP A 321 -13.47 7.12 -6.99
CA ASP A 321 -13.09 7.87 -8.18
C ASP A 321 -11.62 7.63 -8.56
N GLN A 322 -10.72 7.52 -7.58
CA GLN A 322 -9.34 7.06 -7.80
C GLN A 322 -9.26 5.60 -8.28
N VAL A 323 -10.01 4.69 -7.66
CA VAL A 323 -10.08 3.28 -8.13
C VAL A 323 -10.64 3.19 -9.55
N ARG A 324 -11.57 4.07 -9.93
CA ARG A 324 -12.02 4.18 -11.33
C ARG A 324 -10.87 4.59 -12.26
N GLU A 325 -10.12 5.64 -11.94
CA GLU A 325 -8.95 6.05 -12.75
C GLU A 325 -7.96 4.90 -12.95
N LEU A 326 -7.61 4.19 -11.88
CA LEU A 326 -6.68 3.06 -11.91
C LEU A 326 -7.20 1.92 -12.81
N LEU A 327 -8.51 1.67 -12.83
CA LEU A 327 -9.11 0.58 -13.59
C LEU A 327 -9.57 0.96 -15.01
N THR A 328 -9.61 2.26 -15.36
CA THR A 328 -9.93 2.71 -16.73
C THR A 328 -8.73 3.23 -17.52
N ASN A 329 -7.77 3.91 -16.88
CA ASN A 329 -6.74 4.67 -17.59
C ASN A 329 -5.52 3.82 -17.98
N TYR A 330 -5.33 2.67 -17.33
CA TYR A 330 -4.12 1.85 -17.45
C TYR A 330 -4.33 0.54 -18.21
N GLY A 331 -5.50 0.26 -18.79
CA GLY A 331 -5.80 -1.01 -19.49
C GLY A 331 -6.13 -2.17 -18.54
N GLU A 332 -5.89 -3.43 -18.95
CA GLU A 332 -6.20 -4.62 -18.13
C GLU A 332 -5.37 -4.66 -16.84
N ILE A 333 -6.02 -4.46 -15.69
CA ILE A 333 -5.43 -4.67 -14.36
C ILE A 333 -5.92 -6.00 -13.81
N SER A 334 -4.97 -6.87 -13.47
CA SER A 334 -5.23 -8.28 -13.16
C SER A 334 -5.44 -8.53 -11.66
N ILE A 335 -4.87 -7.68 -10.80
CA ILE A 335 -5.02 -7.72 -9.34
C ILE A 335 -5.29 -6.30 -8.83
N MET A 336 -6.30 -6.13 -7.98
CA MET A 336 -6.43 -4.97 -7.09
C MET A 336 -6.25 -5.46 -5.67
N TRP A 337 -5.27 -4.90 -4.97
CA TRP A 337 -4.86 -5.33 -3.63
C TRP A 337 -5.14 -4.19 -2.65
N PHE A 338 -6.18 -4.29 -1.85
CA PHE A 338 -6.63 -3.24 -0.95
C PHE A 338 -5.98 -3.36 0.43
N ASP A 339 -5.74 -2.23 1.10
CA ASP A 339 -5.03 -2.27 2.38
C ASP A 339 -5.38 -1.10 3.31
N PHE A 340 -5.96 -1.32 4.49
CA PHE A 340 -6.59 -2.54 5.00
C PHE A 340 -7.73 -2.18 5.94
N SER A 341 -8.59 -3.15 6.23
CA SER A 341 -9.61 -3.01 7.27
C SER A 341 -9.07 -3.46 8.63
N PHE A 342 -9.36 -2.69 9.66
CA PHE A 342 -8.96 -2.92 11.04
C PHE A 342 -10.09 -2.50 11.98
N PRO A 343 -11.22 -3.24 12.01
CA PRO A 343 -12.41 -2.85 12.77
C PRO A 343 -12.17 -2.77 14.30
N GLY A 344 -13.22 -2.35 15.02
CA GLY A 344 -13.20 -2.11 16.47
C GLY A 344 -13.04 -0.64 16.83
N LYS A 345 -12.76 -0.35 18.10
CA LYS A 345 -12.69 1.02 18.65
C LYS A 345 -11.65 1.86 17.90
N HIS A 346 -12.06 3.04 17.40
CA HIS A 346 -11.27 3.91 16.52
C HIS A 346 -10.58 3.16 15.38
N GLY A 347 -11.19 2.08 14.92
CA GLY A 347 -10.80 1.31 13.74
C GLY A 347 -11.59 1.73 12.51
N LYS A 348 -11.41 1.00 11.40
CA LYS A 348 -12.23 1.13 10.20
C LYS A 348 -12.53 -0.23 9.59
N GLY A 349 -13.75 -0.43 9.12
CA GLY A 349 -14.22 -1.68 8.50
C GLY A 349 -15.05 -1.44 7.24
N ARG A 350 -15.77 -2.48 6.79
CA ARG A 350 -16.53 -2.47 5.52
C ARG A 350 -17.43 -1.25 5.30
N ASP A 351 -18.04 -0.73 6.36
CA ASP A 351 -18.98 0.40 6.31
C ASP A 351 -18.26 1.76 6.22
N ASP A 352 -17.06 1.89 6.77
CA ASP A 352 -16.20 3.07 6.60
C ASP A 352 -15.77 3.23 5.14
N TRP A 353 -15.51 2.11 4.47
CA TRP A 353 -15.02 2.06 3.09
C TRP A 353 -16.12 2.02 2.03
N ASP A 354 -17.34 1.59 2.38
CA ASP A 354 -18.31 1.00 1.44
C ASP A 354 -17.62 -0.07 0.56
N SER A 355 -17.05 -1.08 1.22
CA SER A 355 -16.30 -2.15 0.58
C SER A 355 -17.13 -2.89 -0.48
N VAL A 356 -18.44 -3.06 -0.26
CA VAL A 356 -19.34 -3.70 -1.24
C VAL A 356 -19.48 -2.82 -2.48
N GLY A 357 -19.72 -1.52 -2.33
CA GLY A 357 -19.77 -0.57 -3.45
C GLY A 357 -18.43 -0.44 -4.18
N LEU A 358 -17.31 -0.50 -3.46
CA LEU A 358 -15.96 -0.46 -4.03
C LEU A 358 -15.64 -1.70 -4.86
N LEU A 359 -15.93 -2.90 -4.33
CA LEU A 359 -15.71 -4.16 -5.05
C LEU A 359 -16.64 -4.29 -6.28
N LYS A 360 -17.87 -3.79 -6.19
CA LYS A 360 -18.78 -3.68 -7.34
C LYS A 360 -18.25 -2.76 -8.42
N LEU A 361 -17.67 -1.62 -8.03
CA LEU A 361 -17.02 -0.73 -8.98
C LEU A 361 -15.85 -1.44 -9.67
N ALA A 362 -14.97 -2.10 -8.90
CA ALA A 362 -13.84 -2.82 -9.46
C ALA A 362 -14.26 -3.92 -10.45
N ARG A 363 -15.21 -4.78 -10.07
CA ARG A 363 -15.69 -5.89 -10.92
C ARG A 363 -16.56 -5.44 -12.09
N SER A 364 -17.21 -4.27 -12.04
CA SER A 364 -17.94 -3.73 -13.20
C SER A 364 -17.03 -3.07 -14.24
N LEU A 365 -15.88 -2.53 -13.81
CA LEU A 365 -14.86 -1.97 -14.73
C LEU A 365 -13.94 -3.06 -15.30
N GLN A 366 -13.56 -4.05 -14.49
CA GLN A 366 -12.65 -5.13 -14.86
C GLN A 366 -13.20 -6.48 -14.35
N PRO A 367 -14.09 -7.16 -15.10
CA PRO A 367 -14.75 -8.39 -14.62
C PRO A 367 -13.81 -9.55 -14.28
N ASN A 368 -12.62 -9.57 -14.86
CA ASN A 368 -11.59 -10.60 -14.61
C ASN A 368 -10.63 -10.25 -13.47
N ILE A 369 -10.77 -9.08 -12.82
CA ILE A 369 -9.86 -8.65 -11.75
C ILE A 369 -9.95 -9.59 -10.55
N ILE A 370 -8.81 -9.83 -9.91
CA ILE A 370 -8.71 -10.60 -8.67
C ILE A 370 -8.54 -9.61 -7.51
N VAL A 371 -9.27 -9.84 -6.41
CA VAL A 371 -9.20 -8.99 -5.21
C VAL A 371 -8.89 -9.81 -3.95
N ASP A 372 -8.08 -9.27 -3.07
CA ASP A 372 -7.67 -9.86 -1.79
C ASP A 372 -8.80 -9.83 -0.73
N ASP A 373 -8.50 -10.19 0.52
CA ASP A 373 -9.47 -10.31 1.62
C ASP A 373 -9.50 -9.16 2.62
N ARG A 374 -8.72 -8.08 2.44
CA ARG A 374 -8.57 -6.97 3.40
C ARG A 374 -9.68 -5.91 3.35
N LEU A 375 -10.69 -6.12 2.50
CA LEU A 375 -11.91 -5.28 2.43
C LEU A 375 -12.90 -5.51 3.58
N ASP A 376 -12.64 -6.43 4.52
CA ASP A 376 -13.62 -6.84 5.55
C ASP A 376 -14.93 -7.36 4.92
N LEU A 377 -14.80 -8.29 3.96
CA LEU A 377 -15.93 -8.93 3.27
C LEU A 377 -15.84 -10.46 3.29
N GLN A 378 -15.08 -11.04 4.23
CA GLN A 378 -14.80 -12.48 4.26
C GLN A 378 -16.04 -13.37 4.40
N ASP A 379 -17.07 -12.88 5.08
CA ASP A 379 -18.40 -13.47 5.27
C ASP A 379 -19.36 -13.26 4.08
N VAL A 380 -19.06 -12.33 3.17
CA VAL A 380 -19.89 -11.97 2.02
C VAL A 380 -19.56 -12.86 0.82
N GLU A 381 -20.58 -13.47 0.21
CA GLU A 381 -20.43 -14.27 -1.01
C GLU A 381 -19.82 -13.44 -2.15
N GLY A 382 -18.69 -13.90 -2.69
CA GLY A 382 -17.94 -13.17 -3.74
C GLY A 382 -17.16 -11.94 -3.24
N GLY A 383 -17.09 -11.69 -1.94
CA GLY A 383 -16.46 -10.50 -1.34
C GLY A 383 -14.93 -10.41 -1.44
N TRP A 384 -14.28 -11.50 -1.87
CA TRP A 384 -12.82 -11.65 -1.93
C TRP A 384 -12.46 -12.89 -2.78
N ASP A 385 -11.22 -12.99 -3.26
CA ASP A 385 -10.76 -14.08 -4.13
C ASP A 385 -9.65 -14.96 -3.55
N PHE A 386 -8.74 -14.37 -2.77
CA PHE A 386 -7.65 -15.06 -2.10
C PHE A 386 -7.37 -14.41 -0.75
N THR A 387 -6.81 -15.18 0.19
CA THR A 387 -6.38 -14.65 1.49
C THR A 387 -4.90 -14.24 1.49
N THR A 388 -4.54 -13.28 2.34
CA THR A 388 -3.22 -12.62 2.34
C THR A 388 -2.43 -12.80 3.66
N PRO A 389 -1.93 -14.03 3.97
CA PRO A 389 -1.03 -14.23 5.11
C PRO A 389 0.19 -13.34 4.97
N GLU A 390 0.49 -12.55 6.00
CA GLU A 390 1.57 -11.56 5.94
C GLU A 390 2.76 -11.99 6.80
N GLN A 391 3.96 -12.01 6.22
CA GLN A 391 5.23 -12.26 6.92
C GLN A 391 5.32 -13.61 7.67
N VAL A 392 4.41 -14.55 7.40
CA VAL A 392 4.35 -15.89 8.02
C VAL A 392 4.58 -17.00 7.00
N VAL A 393 5.15 -18.12 7.46
CA VAL A 393 5.28 -19.35 6.65
C VAL A 393 4.01 -20.18 6.78
N VAL A 394 3.38 -20.52 5.66
CA VAL A 394 2.12 -21.27 5.64
C VAL A 394 2.40 -22.77 5.70
N THR A 395 2.42 -23.32 6.92
CA THR A 395 2.74 -24.74 7.18
C THR A 395 1.57 -25.70 6.93
N LYS A 396 0.34 -25.20 6.91
CA LYS A 396 -0.87 -25.93 6.48
C LYS A 396 -1.62 -25.08 5.46
N TRP A 397 -2.13 -25.71 4.40
CA TRP A 397 -2.99 -25.05 3.42
C TRP A 397 -4.18 -24.32 4.11
N PRO A 398 -4.38 -23.00 3.89
CA PRO A 398 -5.46 -22.24 4.52
C PRO A 398 -6.85 -22.75 4.15
N GLU A 399 -7.73 -22.83 5.15
CA GLU A 399 -9.10 -23.35 5.00
C GLU A 399 -10.11 -22.31 5.49
N TYR A 400 -11.18 -22.10 4.73
CA TYR A 400 -12.33 -21.30 5.13
C TYR A 400 -13.59 -22.16 5.05
N LYS A 401 -14.37 -22.20 6.14
CA LYS A 401 -15.56 -23.07 6.28
C LYS A 401 -15.29 -24.54 5.86
N GLY A 402 -14.10 -25.05 6.18
CA GLY A 402 -13.67 -26.43 5.87
C GLY A 402 -13.25 -26.69 4.41
N LYS A 403 -13.29 -25.69 3.51
CA LYS A 403 -12.77 -25.78 2.14
C LYS A 403 -11.37 -25.16 2.07
N LYS A 404 -10.46 -25.78 1.32
CA LYS A 404 -9.18 -25.16 0.92
C LYS A 404 -9.44 -23.91 0.09
N ILE A 405 -8.75 -22.82 0.39
CA ILE A 405 -8.88 -21.54 -0.32
C ILE A 405 -7.60 -21.14 -1.06
N PRO A 406 -7.68 -20.29 -2.10
CA PRO A 406 -6.52 -19.63 -2.69
C PRO A 406 -5.90 -18.65 -1.68
N TRP A 407 -4.57 -18.54 -1.70
CA TRP A 407 -3.80 -17.65 -0.83
C TRP A 407 -2.52 -17.19 -1.52
N GLU A 408 -2.05 -16.01 -1.16
CA GLU A 408 -0.75 -15.45 -1.54
C GLU A 408 -0.12 -14.87 -0.28
N THR A 409 0.98 -15.47 0.18
CA THR A 409 1.73 -14.88 1.29
C THR A 409 2.57 -13.74 0.75
N CYS A 410 2.36 -12.54 1.29
CA CYS A 410 3.25 -11.42 1.04
C CYS A 410 4.44 -11.50 2.03
N GLN A 411 5.66 -11.46 1.48
CA GLN A 411 6.93 -11.50 2.21
C GLN A 411 7.83 -10.34 1.78
N THR A 412 8.47 -9.68 2.74
CA THR A 412 9.56 -8.73 2.47
C THR A 412 10.88 -9.46 2.21
N PHE A 413 11.82 -8.82 1.49
CA PHE A 413 13.20 -9.34 1.42
C PHE A 413 13.99 -9.16 2.73
N SER A 414 13.60 -8.22 3.59
CA SER A 414 14.22 -7.93 4.88
C SER A 414 13.14 -7.81 5.98
N GLY A 415 13.24 -6.88 6.93
CA GLY A 415 12.20 -6.56 7.91
C GLY A 415 11.21 -5.46 7.51
N SER A 416 11.35 -4.84 6.33
CA SER A 416 10.54 -3.67 5.92
C SER A 416 10.02 -3.77 4.48
N TRP A 417 8.85 -3.18 4.22
CA TRP A 417 8.22 -3.12 2.89
C TRP A 417 8.81 -1.98 2.04
N GLY A 418 8.72 -0.75 2.53
CA GLY A 418 9.34 0.42 1.94
C GLY A 418 10.86 0.43 2.14
N TYR A 419 11.56 1.29 1.40
CA TYR A 419 13.02 1.39 1.55
C TYR A 419 13.41 1.82 2.98
N TYR A 420 14.17 0.96 3.67
CA TYR A 420 14.80 1.24 4.95
C TYR A 420 16.32 1.06 4.79
N ARG A 421 17.07 2.17 4.87
CA ARG A 421 18.52 2.21 4.67
C ARG A 421 19.29 1.36 5.70
N ASP A 422 18.82 1.37 6.93
CA ASP A 422 19.51 0.78 8.09
C ASP A 422 18.90 -0.59 8.48
N GLU A 423 18.17 -1.22 7.56
CA GLU A 423 17.63 -2.57 7.70
C GLU A 423 18.59 -3.61 7.09
N TYR A 424 19.11 -4.50 7.95
CA TYR A 424 20.17 -5.46 7.63
C TYR A 424 19.72 -6.93 7.70
N THR A 425 18.47 -7.22 8.10
CA THR A 425 17.91 -8.58 8.26
C THR A 425 17.49 -9.24 6.94
N TRP A 426 18.29 -9.03 5.88
CA TRP A 426 17.99 -9.56 4.54
C TRP A 426 17.96 -11.09 4.52
N LYS A 427 16.83 -11.64 4.08
CA LYS A 427 16.63 -13.06 3.83
C LYS A 427 17.59 -13.51 2.71
N SER A 428 18.29 -14.62 2.94
CA SER A 428 19.14 -15.23 1.92
C SER A 428 18.32 -15.78 0.74
N PRO A 429 18.90 -15.95 -0.46
CA PRO A 429 18.20 -16.58 -1.58
C PRO A 429 17.66 -17.98 -1.26
N ALA A 430 18.32 -18.74 -0.38
CA ALA A 430 17.83 -20.05 0.06
C ALA A 430 16.53 -19.92 0.88
N GLN A 431 16.48 -19.00 1.85
CA GLN A 431 15.25 -18.71 2.61
C GLN A 431 14.13 -18.22 1.70
N LEU A 432 14.44 -17.38 0.70
CA LEU A 432 13.44 -16.88 -0.27
C LEU A 432 12.91 -17.95 -1.24
N ILE A 433 13.56 -19.11 -1.34
CA ILE A 433 13.11 -20.27 -2.13
C ILE A 433 12.36 -21.28 -1.25
N GLU A 434 12.58 -21.24 0.07
CA GLU A 434 11.92 -22.10 1.07
C GLU A 434 10.54 -21.54 1.52
N LEU A 435 10.36 -20.21 1.43
CA LEU A 435 9.10 -19.49 1.69
C LEU A 435 8.05 -19.67 0.58
#